data_AF-A0A9D1QE50-F1
#
_entry.id   AF-A0A9D1QE50-F1
#
_cell.length_a   1.000
_cell.length_b   1.000
_cell.length_c   1.000
_cell.angle_alpha   90.00
_cell.angle_beta   90.00
_cell.angle_gamma   90.00
#
_symmetry.space_group_name_H-M   'P 1'
#
loop_
_entity.id
_entity.type
_entity.pdbx_description
1 polymer ?
#
loop_
_entity_poly.entity_id
_entity_poly.type
_entity_poly.pdbx_seq_one_letter_code
_entity_poly.pdbx_strand_id
1 'polypeptide(L)'
;WGRKDAFPGADGSTTTQERTYQNATTIPIYGADGTTKLPEDGTGYRKISITTAGVLNGNTSKIYSIKFPLTFITSSSDWYTNNQNFQNDALWNDGSLAKSNYDPCPKGWITPPDGTWGDFSITTFLYYIQGKQITSGNNTCQNGRVYDNIAWYPAAGHRPCTGGLLAHVGYSGYYWSSTADIVDTGACRINFNMSTIDRLTKAPNRGQGFSIRCIQE
;
A
#
# COMPACT_ATOMS: atom_id res chain seq x y z
N TRP A 1 -6.95 0.97 -1.63
CA TRP A 1 -7.32 2.40 -1.48
C TRP A 1 -8.63 2.52 -0.70
N GLY A 2 -8.76 3.42 0.28
CA GLY A 2 -10.02 3.59 1.03
C GLY A 2 -10.24 2.69 2.26
N ARG A 3 -9.22 1.92 2.71
CA ARG A 3 -9.29 1.06 3.93
C ARG A 3 -8.48 1.62 5.09
N LYS A 4 -8.89 1.32 6.31
CA LYS A 4 -8.11 1.63 7.52
C LYS A 4 -7.13 0.53 7.93
N ASP A 5 -7.31 -0.68 7.42
CA ASP A 5 -6.64 -1.85 7.96
C ASP A 5 -5.19 -1.95 7.47
N ALA A 6 -4.26 -2.04 8.40
CA ALA A 6 -2.86 -2.32 8.09
C ALA A 6 -2.68 -3.80 7.73
N PHE A 7 -1.95 -4.06 6.64
CA PHE A 7 -1.53 -5.41 6.31
C PHE A 7 -0.12 -5.69 6.81
N PRO A 8 0.16 -6.93 7.24
CA PRO A 8 1.50 -7.34 7.62
C PRO A 8 2.55 -7.06 6.53
N GLY A 9 3.73 -6.60 6.97
CA GLY A 9 4.88 -6.35 6.13
C GLY A 9 5.63 -7.61 5.70
N ALA A 10 6.76 -7.42 5.02
CA ALA A 10 7.64 -8.51 4.56
C ALA A 10 8.55 -9.05 5.67
N ASP A 11 8.72 -10.37 5.72
CA ASP A 11 9.74 -11.06 6.51
C ASP A 11 11.11 -10.94 5.82
N GLY A 12 11.62 -9.70 5.79
CA GLY A 12 12.87 -9.36 5.13
C GLY A 12 12.77 -9.29 3.60
N SER A 13 13.84 -8.77 3.02
CA SER A 13 14.09 -8.74 1.58
C SER A 13 15.53 -9.14 1.34
N THR A 14 15.74 -10.12 0.46
CA THR A 14 17.07 -10.52 -0.02
C THR A 14 17.53 -9.71 -1.23
N THR A 15 16.80 -8.66 -1.61
CA THR A 15 17.04 -7.89 -2.84
C THR A 15 18.30 -7.04 -2.69
N THR A 16 19.43 -7.60 -3.13
CA THR A 16 20.74 -6.96 -3.20
C THR A 16 21.08 -6.43 -4.61
N GLN A 17 20.20 -6.65 -5.59
CA GLN A 17 20.44 -6.29 -7.00
C GLN A 17 19.28 -5.49 -7.61
N GLU A 18 19.62 -4.72 -8.63
CA GLU A 18 18.75 -3.72 -9.29
C GLU A 18 17.49 -4.27 -9.97
N ARG A 19 17.29 -5.59 -10.18
CA ARG A 19 16.32 -6.05 -11.21
C ARG A 19 15.69 -7.43 -11.03
N THR A 20 15.36 -7.88 -9.82
CA THR A 20 14.58 -9.13 -9.68
C THR A 20 13.29 -8.91 -8.90
N TYR A 21 12.16 -9.12 -9.60
CA TYR A 21 10.84 -9.26 -8.99
C TYR A 21 10.90 -10.40 -7.98
N GLN A 22 10.84 -10.06 -6.69
CA GLN A 22 10.76 -11.07 -5.65
C GLN A 22 9.44 -10.91 -4.91
N ASN A 23 8.72 -12.02 -4.82
CA ASN A 23 7.68 -12.18 -3.84
C ASN A 23 8.36 -12.35 -2.48
N ALA A 24 7.81 -11.74 -1.45
CA ALA A 24 8.28 -11.90 -0.09
C ALA A 24 7.25 -12.66 0.73
N THR A 25 7.74 -13.37 1.74
CA THR A 25 6.90 -13.93 2.78
C THR A 25 6.44 -12.81 3.72
N THR A 26 5.25 -12.97 4.26
CA THR A 26 4.72 -12.06 5.27
C THR A 26 5.45 -12.29 6.60
N ILE A 27 5.71 -11.23 7.38
CA ILE A 27 6.23 -11.37 8.75
C ILE A 27 5.38 -12.34 9.58
N PRO A 28 5.96 -13.08 10.53
CA PRO A 28 5.18 -13.83 11.51
C PRO A 28 4.18 -12.92 12.22
N ILE A 29 2.93 -13.37 12.29
CA ILE A 29 1.86 -12.68 13.03
C ILE A 29 1.63 -13.47 14.31
N TYR A 30 1.54 -12.76 15.42
CA TYR A 30 1.35 -13.38 16.73
C TYR A 30 -0.02 -13.04 17.30
N GLY A 31 -0.56 -13.97 18.08
CA GLY A 31 -1.76 -13.77 18.88
C GLY A 31 -1.55 -12.77 20.00
N ALA A 32 -2.62 -12.46 20.72
CA ALA A 32 -2.59 -11.51 21.84
C ALA A 32 -1.66 -11.95 22.99
N ASP A 33 -1.33 -13.25 23.07
CA ASP A 33 -0.36 -13.81 24.01
C ASP A 33 1.11 -13.50 23.63
N GLY A 34 1.36 -12.99 22.42
CA GLY A 34 2.69 -12.73 21.89
C GLY A 34 3.50 -13.99 21.53
N THR A 35 2.98 -15.18 21.79
CA THR A 35 3.69 -16.45 21.62
C THR A 35 3.08 -17.33 20.53
N THR A 36 1.76 -17.27 20.34
CA THR A 36 1.08 -18.09 19.34
C THR A 36 1.28 -17.50 17.96
N LYS A 37 2.09 -18.15 17.12
CA LYS A 37 2.21 -17.78 15.70
C LYS A 37 0.92 -18.15 14.97
N LEU A 38 0.24 -17.15 14.43
CA LEU A 38 -0.97 -17.32 13.63
C LEU A 38 -0.58 -17.59 12.17
N PRO A 39 -1.15 -18.63 11.53
CA PRO A 39 -0.83 -18.95 10.15
C PRO A 39 -1.46 -17.95 9.17
N GLU A 40 -0.78 -17.75 8.03
CA GLU A 40 -1.35 -17.13 6.84
C GLU A 40 -2.47 -18.02 6.28
N ASP A 41 -3.55 -17.40 5.82
CA ASP A 41 -4.79 -18.02 5.34
C ASP A 41 -5.57 -18.85 6.39
N GLY A 42 -5.24 -18.67 7.68
CA GLY A 42 -5.94 -19.29 8.82
C GLY A 42 -6.49 -18.27 9.81
N THR A 43 -6.20 -18.44 11.10
CA THR A 43 -6.65 -17.52 12.17
C THR A 43 -5.87 -16.19 12.20
N GLY A 44 -4.79 -16.06 11.42
CA GLY A 44 -3.99 -14.85 11.29
C GLY A 44 -4.41 -13.97 10.11
N TYR A 45 -3.43 -13.56 9.30
CA TYR A 45 -3.68 -12.84 8.05
C TYR A 45 -4.31 -13.77 7.02
N ARG A 46 -5.29 -13.28 6.28
CA ARG A 46 -6.04 -14.07 5.29
C ARG A 46 -6.12 -13.33 3.96
N LYS A 47 -6.14 -14.06 2.85
CA LYS A 47 -6.58 -13.54 1.55
C LYS A 47 -7.93 -14.17 1.21
N ILE A 48 -8.88 -13.38 0.70
CA ILE A 48 -10.18 -13.89 0.27
C ILE A 48 -10.65 -13.14 -0.98
N SER A 49 -11.22 -13.87 -1.94
CA SER A 49 -11.80 -13.24 -3.12
C SER A 49 -13.04 -12.43 -2.75
N ILE A 50 -13.21 -11.27 -3.35
CA ILE A 50 -14.43 -10.45 -3.26
C ILE A 50 -15.67 -11.24 -3.72
N THR A 51 -15.49 -12.23 -4.59
CA THR A 51 -16.56 -13.11 -5.09
C THR A 51 -16.92 -14.25 -4.13
N THR A 52 -16.17 -14.46 -3.05
CA THR A 52 -16.50 -15.48 -2.05
C THR A 52 -17.80 -15.10 -1.33
N ALA A 53 -18.68 -16.08 -1.15
CA ALA A 53 -19.98 -15.88 -0.50
C ALA A 53 -19.82 -15.21 0.88
N GLY A 54 -20.60 -14.14 1.11
CA GLY A 54 -20.59 -13.37 2.36
C GLY A 54 -19.52 -12.29 2.47
N VAL A 55 -18.59 -12.17 1.51
CA VAL A 55 -17.62 -11.04 1.47
C VAL A 55 -18.32 -9.75 1.07
N LEU A 56 -19.16 -9.79 0.04
CA LEU A 56 -20.07 -8.70 -0.29
C LEU A 56 -21.33 -8.80 0.58
N ASN A 57 -21.67 -7.70 1.25
CA ASN A 57 -22.95 -7.48 1.90
C ASN A 57 -23.75 -6.48 1.04
N GLY A 58 -24.82 -6.96 0.41
CA GLY A 58 -25.42 -6.23 -0.70
C GLY A 58 -24.41 -6.09 -1.83
N ASN A 59 -23.99 -4.85 -2.12
CA ASN A 59 -23.06 -4.55 -3.21
C ASN A 59 -21.65 -4.14 -2.74
N THR A 60 -21.36 -4.18 -1.43
CA THR A 60 -20.08 -3.70 -0.91
C THR A 60 -19.44 -4.64 0.10
N SER A 61 -18.12 -4.64 0.19
CA SER A 61 -17.35 -5.47 1.13
C SER A 61 -17.01 -4.77 2.45
N LYS A 62 -17.51 -3.55 2.65
CA LYS A 62 -17.19 -2.68 3.79
C LYS A 62 -17.41 -3.31 5.17
N ILE A 63 -18.56 -3.94 5.37
CA ILE A 63 -18.89 -4.59 6.66
C ILE A 63 -17.93 -5.76 6.91
N TYR A 64 -17.58 -6.49 5.86
CA TYR A 64 -16.64 -7.60 5.93
C TYR A 64 -15.24 -7.13 6.34
N SER A 65 -14.72 -6.05 5.72
CA SER A 65 -13.39 -5.53 6.06
C SER A 65 -13.30 -5.05 7.51
N ILE A 66 -14.35 -4.42 8.03
CA ILE A 66 -14.41 -3.99 9.45
C ILE A 66 -14.39 -5.19 10.39
N LYS A 67 -15.11 -6.27 10.05
CA LYS A 67 -15.18 -7.49 10.88
C LYS A 67 -13.88 -8.31 10.81
N PHE A 68 -13.16 -8.22 9.71
CA PHE A 68 -11.95 -9.00 9.44
C PHE A 68 -10.80 -8.09 8.95
N PRO A 69 -10.26 -7.23 9.83
CA PRO A 69 -9.27 -6.21 9.44
C PRO A 69 -7.98 -6.82 8.88
N LEU A 70 -7.58 -8.01 9.36
CA LEU A 70 -6.41 -8.74 8.86
C LEU A 70 -6.69 -9.56 7.59
N THR A 71 -7.83 -9.36 6.92
CA THR A 71 -8.14 -10.00 5.64
C THR A 71 -7.92 -9.06 4.47
N PHE A 72 -7.00 -9.44 3.59
CA PHE A 72 -6.84 -8.83 2.28
C PHE A 72 -7.90 -9.37 1.34
N ILE A 73 -8.75 -8.48 0.83
CA ILE A 73 -9.80 -8.84 -0.11
C ILE A 73 -9.20 -8.75 -1.51
N THR A 74 -9.01 -9.88 -2.16
CA THR A 74 -8.56 -9.95 -3.55
C THR A 74 -9.71 -9.68 -4.50
N SER A 75 -9.43 -9.00 -5.61
CA SER A 75 -10.40 -8.65 -6.65
C SER A 75 -9.72 -8.38 -7.99
N SER A 76 -10.53 -8.26 -9.05
CA SER A 76 -10.04 -7.88 -10.38
C SER A 76 -9.71 -6.39 -10.50
N SER A 77 -10.39 -5.52 -9.72
CA SER A 77 -10.09 -4.09 -9.69
C SER A 77 -10.30 -3.46 -8.31
N ASP A 78 -11.53 -3.24 -7.88
CA ASP A 78 -11.83 -2.60 -6.60
C ASP A 78 -12.08 -3.66 -5.51
N TRP A 79 -11.59 -3.42 -4.29
CA TRP A 79 -11.87 -4.30 -3.16
C TRP A 79 -13.23 -3.97 -2.54
N TYR A 80 -13.74 -2.74 -2.71
CA TYR A 80 -14.95 -2.25 -2.07
C TYR A 80 -16.21 -2.83 -2.70
N THR A 81 -16.23 -3.01 -4.01
CA THR A 81 -17.36 -3.50 -4.81
C THR A 81 -16.83 -4.18 -6.07
N ASN A 82 -17.62 -5.08 -6.67
CA ASN A 82 -17.40 -5.61 -8.02
C ASN A 82 -18.30 -4.95 -9.08
N ASN A 83 -19.05 -3.92 -8.69
CA ASN A 83 -19.98 -3.19 -9.53
C ASN A 83 -19.72 -1.68 -9.39
N GLN A 84 -19.39 -1.05 -10.51
CA GLN A 84 -19.00 0.36 -10.59
C GLN A 84 -20.08 1.33 -10.08
N ASN A 85 -21.37 0.95 -10.18
CA ASN A 85 -22.46 1.76 -9.65
C ASN A 85 -22.44 1.91 -8.12
N PHE A 86 -21.67 1.08 -7.43
CA PHE A 86 -21.50 1.11 -5.97
C PHE A 86 -20.08 1.48 -5.55
N GLN A 87 -19.26 1.96 -6.47
CA GLN A 87 -17.94 2.49 -6.17
C GLN A 87 -18.06 3.68 -5.21
N ASN A 88 -17.03 3.91 -4.39
CA ASN A 88 -17.03 5.02 -3.45
C ASN A 88 -15.70 5.76 -3.48
N ASP A 89 -15.70 6.94 -4.07
CA ASP A 89 -14.53 7.82 -4.23
C ASP A 89 -14.28 8.70 -3.01
N ALA A 90 -15.20 8.71 -2.04
CA ALA A 90 -15.11 9.53 -0.85
C ALA A 90 -14.54 8.78 0.37
N LEU A 91 -14.07 7.52 0.23
CA LEU A 91 -13.56 6.77 1.38
C LEU A 91 -12.43 7.52 2.10
N TRP A 92 -11.49 8.13 1.37
CA TRP A 92 -10.46 9.01 1.94
C TRP A 92 -10.70 10.50 1.66
N ASN A 93 -11.97 10.92 1.58
CA ASN A 93 -12.40 12.29 1.27
C ASN A 93 -11.89 12.84 -0.08
N ASP A 94 -11.58 11.98 -1.04
CA ASP A 94 -11.26 12.34 -2.44
C ASP A 94 -10.33 13.56 -2.60
N GLY A 95 -9.12 13.48 -2.05
CA GLY A 95 -8.13 14.56 -2.17
C GLY A 95 -8.41 15.82 -1.32
N SER A 96 -9.47 15.82 -0.51
CA SER A 96 -9.68 16.86 0.49
C SER A 96 -8.57 16.85 1.55
N LEU A 97 -8.23 18.04 2.04
CA LEU A 97 -7.33 18.22 3.18
C LEU A 97 -8.01 17.98 4.55
N ALA A 98 -9.27 17.53 4.55
CA ALA A 98 -10.00 17.18 5.77
C ALA A 98 -9.95 15.67 6.03
N LYS A 99 -9.86 15.27 7.31
CA LYS A 99 -9.95 13.86 7.70
C LYS A 99 -11.29 13.23 7.34
N SER A 100 -11.25 12.00 6.84
CA SER A 100 -12.45 11.16 6.66
C SER A 100 -12.59 10.13 7.79
N ASN A 101 -13.79 9.55 7.90
CA ASN A 101 -14.02 8.40 8.78
C ASN A 101 -13.31 7.12 8.33
N TYR A 102 -12.76 7.04 7.11
CA TYR A 102 -11.96 5.90 6.64
C TYR A 102 -10.50 6.24 6.37
N ASP A 103 -10.06 7.46 6.66
CA ASP A 103 -8.66 7.84 6.59
C ASP A 103 -7.86 7.01 7.63
N PRO A 104 -6.89 6.18 7.20
CA PRO A 104 -6.05 5.38 8.09
C PRO A 104 -5.13 6.22 8.97
N CYS A 105 -4.92 7.50 8.65
CA CYS A 105 -3.98 8.34 9.36
C CYS A 105 -4.49 8.77 10.75
N PRO A 106 -3.61 8.90 11.76
CA PRO A 106 -3.97 9.39 13.09
C PRO A 106 -4.57 10.81 13.07
N LYS A 107 -5.17 11.23 14.19
CA LYS A 107 -5.66 12.62 14.33
C LYS A 107 -4.52 13.64 14.12
N GLY A 108 -4.76 14.70 13.35
CA GLY A 108 -3.77 15.72 12.98
C GLY A 108 -2.96 15.35 11.73
N TRP A 109 -3.31 14.25 11.07
CA TRP A 109 -2.63 13.72 9.88
C TRP A 109 -3.64 13.17 8.89
N ILE A 110 -3.41 13.34 7.59
CA ILE A 110 -4.28 12.83 6.52
C ILE A 110 -3.52 11.95 5.54
N THR A 111 -4.29 11.16 4.79
CA THR A 111 -3.76 10.51 3.59
C THR A 111 -3.47 11.59 2.54
N PRO A 112 -2.25 11.63 1.96
CA PRO A 112 -1.83 12.72 1.10
C PRO A 112 -2.68 12.80 -0.17
N PRO A 113 -3.19 13.98 -0.55
CA PRO A 113 -3.89 14.14 -1.82
C PRO A 113 -2.92 14.10 -3.00
N ASP A 114 -3.47 14.01 -4.21
CA ASP A 114 -2.68 14.18 -5.42
C ASP A 114 -1.97 15.55 -5.45
N GLY A 115 -0.79 15.59 -6.09
CA GLY A 115 0.09 16.76 -6.08
C GLY A 115 1.04 16.86 -4.88
N THR A 116 0.84 16.08 -3.81
CA THR A 116 1.73 16.06 -2.62
C THR A 116 3.20 15.81 -2.99
N TRP A 117 3.45 15.02 -4.01
CA TRP A 117 4.80 14.61 -4.44
C TRP A 117 5.28 15.35 -5.70
N GLY A 118 4.70 16.50 -6.03
CA GLY A 118 4.97 17.21 -7.29
C GLY A 118 6.45 17.55 -7.53
N ASP A 119 7.19 17.79 -6.46
CA ASP A 119 8.61 18.18 -6.44
C ASP A 119 9.58 17.01 -6.23
N PHE A 120 9.07 15.78 -6.09
CA PHE A 120 9.93 14.60 -5.99
C PHE A 120 10.64 14.37 -7.32
N SER A 121 11.97 14.35 -7.27
CA SER A 121 12.82 14.15 -8.44
C SER A 121 13.98 13.22 -8.10
N ILE A 122 14.71 12.73 -9.10
CA ILE A 122 15.85 11.84 -8.83
C ILE A 122 16.97 12.54 -8.04
N THR A 123 16.96 13.88 -7.95
CA THR A 123 17.93 14.67 -7.19
C THR A 123 17.43 15.04 -5.78
N THR A 124 16.12 15.24 -5.59
CA THR A 124 15.51 15.58 -4.29
C THR A 124 14.99 14.35 -3.53
N PHE A 125 14.72 13.26 -4.24
CA PHE A 125 14.15 12.02 -3.71
C PHE A 125 15.09 10.85 -3.97
N LEU A 126 16.22 10.82 -3.27
CA LEU A 126 17.37 9.95 -3.53
C LEU A 126 17.10 8.50 -3.12
N TYR A 127 17.56 7.52 -3.90
CA TYR A 127 17.41 6.09 -3.59
C TYR A 127 18.57 5.56 -2.74
N TYR A 128 18.23 4.83 -1.70
CA TYR A 128 19.15 4.19 -0.78
C TYR A 128 18.98 2.68 -0.87
N ILE A 129 20.10 1.97 -0.91
CA ILE A 129 20.15 0.53 -0.70
C ILE A 129 20.93 0.34 0.57
N GLN A 130 20.29 -0.31 1.54
CA GLN A 130 20.98 -0.69 2.77
C GLN A 130 21.65 0.49 3.50
N GLY A 131 20.93 1.59 3.66
CA GLY A 131 21.40 2.78 4.38
C GLY A 131 22.45 3.62 3.64
N LYS A 132 22.91 3.18 2.47
CA LYS A 132 23.84 3.94 1.62
C LYS A 132 23.12 4.50 0.41
N GLN A 133 23.31 5.80 0.17
CA GLN A 133 22.92 6.41 -1.09
C GLN A 133 23.71 5.71 -2.21
N ILE A 134 23.03 5.22 -3.23
CA ILE A 134 23.72 4.53 -4.33
C ILE A 134 24.52 5.56 -5.16
N THR A 135 25.85 5.50 -5.04
CA THR A 135 26.84 5.75 -6.11
C THR A 135 27.81 4.58 -6.33
N SER A 136 27.83 3.55 -5.46
CA SER A 136 28.32 2.15 -5.60
C SER A 136 28.76 1.58 -4.23
N GLY A 137 28.47 0.30 -3.92
CA GLY A 137 29.17 -0.52 -2.90
C GLY A 137 28.64 -0.68 -1.44
N ASN A 138 27.96 -1.81 -1.17
CA ASN A 138 27.77 -2.64 0.07
C ASN A 138 27.17 -2.10 1.42
N ASN A 139 25.97 -2.61 1.77
CA ASN A 139 25.34 -3.16 3.02
C ASN A 139 25.49 -2.44 4.40
N THR A 140 24.48 -2.20 5.27
CA THR A 140 23.17 -2.86 5.64
C THR A 140 22.02 -1.89 6.04
N CYS A 141 20.75 -2.31 5.80
CA CYS A 141 19.39 -1.77 6.16
C CYS A 141 18.52 -1.01 5.11
N GLN A 142 17.48 -1.70 4.59
CA GLN A 142 16.22 -1.24 3.96
C GLN A 142 16.31 -0.36 2.69
N ASN A 143 15.94 -0.93 1.55
CA ASN A 143 15.89 -0.20 0.28
C ASN A 143 14.70 0.77 0.27
N GLY A 144 14.85 1.94 -0.34
CA GLY A 144 13.82 2.98 -0.38
C GLY A 144 14.36 4.31 -0.89
N ARG A 145 13.56 5.37 -0.77
CA ARG A 145 13.97 6.73 -1.13
C ARG A 145 13.83 7.70 0.04
N VAL A 146 14.78 8.63 0.18
CA VAL A 146 14.72 9.75 1.13
C VAL A 146 14.43 11.03 0.35
N TYR A 147 13.40 11.78 0.75
CA TYR A 147 13.13 13.12 0.22
C TYR A 147 13.79 14.16 1.13
N ASP A 148 14.71 14.96 0.55
CA ASP A 148 15.42 16.09 1.16
C ASP A 148 15.91 15.87 2.60
N ASN A 149 16.31 14.63 2.92
CA ASN A 149 16.70 14.20 4.28
C ASN A 149 15.64 14.38 5.38
N ILE A 150 14.38 14.67 5.01
CA ILE A 150 13.27 14.89 5.94
C ILE A 150 12.26 13.73 5.97
N ALA A 151 12.21 12.92 4.91
CA ALA A 151 11.14 11.93 4.75
C ALA A 151 11.63 10.64 4.10
N TRP A 152 11.55 9.53 4.83
CA TRP A 152 11.86 8.18 4.32
C TRP A 152 10.64 7.49 3.72
N TYR A 153 10.82 6.90 2.54
CA TYR A 153 9.84 6.10 1.82
C TYR A 153 10.44 4.72 1.53
N PRO A 154 10.13 3.70 2.33
CA PRO A 154 10.53 2.33 2.06
C PRO A 154 10.13 1.82 0.66
N ALA A 155 10.99 1.05 0.02
CA ALA A 155 10.61 0.20 -1.10
C ALA A 155 9.87 -1.05 -0.58
N ALA A 156 8.73 -0.84 0.08
CA ALA A 156 7.96 -1.89 0.75
C ALA A 156 7.27 -2.86 -0.22
N GLY A 157 7.30 -2.58 -1.52
CA GLY A 157 6.53 -3.32 -2.51
C GLY A 157 5.03 -3.07 -2.36
N HIS A 158 4.22 -4.03 -2.79
CA HIS A 158 2.77 -4.00 -2.66
C HIS A 158 2.14 -5.39 -2.73
N ARG A 159 0.85 -5.47 -2.41
CA ARG A 159 0.04 -6.67 -2.62
C ARG A 159 -0.85 -6.51 -3.86
N PRO A 160 -0.66 -7.30 -4.94
CA PRO A 160 -1.51 -7.28 -6.12
C PRO A 160 -2.96 -7.58 -5.79
N CYS A 161 -3.91 -6.84 -6.33
CA CYS A 161 -5.34 -7.04 -6.05
C CYS A 161 -5.82 -8.46 -6.42
N THR A 162 -5.26 -9.09 -7.44
CA THR A 162 -5.73 -10.41 -7.93
C THR A 162 -5.24 -11.60 -7.09
N GLY A 163 -4.16 -11.44 -6.31
CA GLY A 163 -3.53 -12.57 -5.59
C GLY A 163 -3.06 -12.27 -4.17
N GLY A 164 -2.85 -11.01 -3.82
CA GLY A 164 -2.51 -10.57 -2.45
C GLY A 164 -1.12 -10.98 -1.93
N LEU A 165 -0.32 -11.71 -2.72
CA LEU A 165 1.07 -12.04 -2.38
C LEU A 165 1.93 -10.78 -2.40
N LEU A 166 2.76 -10.58 -1.37
CA LEU A 166 3.58 -9.39 -1.26
C LEU A 166 4.69 -9.43 -2.32
N ALA A 167 4.75 -8.42 -3.19
CA ALA A 167 5.62 -8.37 -4.36
C ALA A 167 6.43 -7.07 -4.42
N HIS A 168 7.58 -7.10 -5.10
CA HIS A 168 8.49 -5.95 -5.30
C HIS A 168 9.14 -5.40 -4.02
N VAL A 169 9.22 -6.21 -2.97
CA VAL A 169 9.84 -5.81 -1.71
C VAL A 169 11.33 -5.55 -1.92
N GLY A 170 11.78 -4.39 -1.46
CA GLY A 170 13.14 -3.89 -1.64
C GLY A 170 13.43 -3.32 -3.03
N TYR A 171 12.49 -3.37 -3.97
CA TYR A 171 12.68 -2.91 -5.34
C TYR A 171 11.89 -1.62 -5.66
N SER A 172 10.60 -1.61 -5.31
CA SER A 172 9.73 -0.46 -5.57
C SER A 172 8.96 -0.04 -4.33
N GLY A 173 8.72 1.26 -4.19
CA GLY A 173 7.73 1.80 -3.27
C GLY A 173 6.46 2.18 -4.02
N TYR A 174 5.32 1.87 -3.42
CA TYR A 174 4.00 2.25 -3.93
C TYR A 174 3.21 2.87 -2.78
N TYR A 175 2.75 4.10 -2.96
CA TYR A 175 2.04 4.85 -1.92
C TYR A 175 0.77 5.45 -2.49
N TRP A 176 -0.36 5.13 -1.85
CA TRP A 176 -1.64 5.70 -2.21
C TRP A 176 -1.70 7.20 -1.95
N SER A 177 -2.37 7.93 -2.85
CA SER A 177 -2.98 9.23 -2.57
C SER A 177 -4.45 9.05 -2.16
N SER A 178 -5.02 10.04 -1.48
CA SER A 178 -6.44 10.12 -1.12
C SER A 178 -7.34 10.49 -2.28
N THR A 179 -6.78 10.90 -3.42
CA THR A 179 -7.53 11.32 -4.62
C THR A 179 -7.94 10.11 -5.45
N ALA A 180 -9.23 10.00 -5.73
CA ALA A 180 -9.76 9.08 -6.72
C ALA A 180 -9.33 9.49 -8.12
N ASP A 181 -9.09 8.53 -9.02
CA ASP A 181 -8.93 8.86 -10.43
C ASP A 181 -10.31 9.16 -11.03
N ILE A 182 -10.37 10.17 -11.90
CA ILE A 182 -11.58 10.62 -12.60
C ILE A 182 -11.98 9.59 -13.69
N VAL A 183 -11.07 8.70 -14.07
CA VAL A 183 -11.30 7.66 -15.07
C VAL A 183 -11.29 6.27 -14.41
N ASP A 184 -12.44 5.59 -14.44
CA ASP A 184 -12.62 4.17 -14.03
C ASP A 184 -12.52 3.91 -12.50
N THR A 185 -12.10 2.69 -12.13
CA THR A 185 -11.99 2.13 -10.77
C THR A 185 -10.61 2.38 -10.14
N GLY A 186 -9.89 3.37 -10.67
CA GLY A 186 -8.52 3.73 -10.29
C GLY A 186 -8.43 4.77 -9.18
N ALA A 187 -7.22 4.95 -8.66
CA ALA A 187 -6.89 6.00 -7.69
C ALA A 187 -5.44 6.46 -7.87
N CYS A 188 -5.12 7.68 -7.44
CA CYS A 188 -3.79 8.24 -7.59
C CYS A 188 -2.78 7.56 -6.64
N ARG A 189 -1.54 7.42 -7.11
CA ARG A 189 -0.41 6.96 -6.30
C ARG A 189 0.88 7.64 -6.75
N ILE A 190 1.87 7.62 -5.88
CA ILE A 190 3.27 7.66 -6.30
C ILE A 190 3.81 6.24 -6.36
N ASN A 191 4.60 5.94 -7.40
CA ASN A 191 5.49 4.80 -7.38
C ASN A 191 6.91 5.17 -7.78
N PHE A 192 7.87 4.48 -7.19
CA PHE A 192 9.27 4.66 -7.53
C PHE A 192 9.99 3.33 -7.48
N ASN A 193 11.07 3.23 -8.24
CA ASN A 193 12.12 2.24 -8.06
C ASN A 193 13.46 3.00 -8.05
N MET A 194 14.58 2.34 -8.29
CA MET A 194 15.90 2.99 -8.38
C MET A 194 15.98 4.06 -9.48
N SER A 195 15.47 3.78 -10.68
CA SER A 195 15.71 4.58 -11.88
C SER A 195 14.57 5.54 -12.20
N THR A 196 13.36 5.27 -11.71
CA THR A 196 12.18 6.06 -12.03
C THR A 196 11.45 6.53 -10.79
N ILE A 197 10.85 7.71 -10.92
CA ILE A 197 9.85 8.25 -10.00
C ILE A 197 8.64 8.61 -10.87
N ASP A 198 7.54 7.95 -10.60
CA ASP A 198 6.25 8.23 -11.21
C ASP A 198 5.37 8.86 -10.14
N ARG A 199 5.22 10.18 -10.24
CA ARG A 199 4.50 11.02 -9.28
C ARG A 199 2.98 10.95 -9.44
N LEU A 200 2.52 10.42 -10.57
CA LEU A 200 1.14 10.57 -11.05
C LEU A 200 0.75 9.32 -11.83
N THR A 201 0.92 8.17 -11.19
CA THR A 201 0.43 6.93 -11.78
C THR A 201 -1.02 6.79 -11.38
N LYS A 202 -1.90 6.98 -12.36
CA LYS A 202 -3.25 6.41 -12.34
C LYS A 202 -3.11 4.94 -12.02
N ALA A 203 -3.35 4.54 -10.77
CA ALA A 203 -3.27 3.14 -10.42
C ALA A 203 -4.49 2.45 -11.03
N PRO A 204 -4.34 1.34 -11.76
CA PRO A 204 -5.47 0.77 -12.47
C PRO A 204 -6.58 0.30 -11.52
N ASN A 205 -6.22 -0.17 -10.30
CA ASN A 205 -7.14 -0.94 -9.46
C ASN A 205 -7.09 -0.48 -7.99
N ARG A 206 -8.23 -0.09 -7.40
CA ARG A 206 -8.33 0.30 -5.97
C ARG A 206 -8.10 -0.82 -4.97
N GLY A 207 -8.17 -2.07 -5.42
CA GLY A 207 -7.89 -3.28 -4.64
C GLY A 207 -6.42 -3.54 -4.37
N GLN A 208 -5.51 -2.71 -4.90
CA GLN A 208 -4.08 -2.85 -4.63
C GLN A 208 -3.75 -2.53 -3.17
N GLY A 209 -2.89 -3.35 -2.56
CA GLY A 209 -2.36 -3.13 -1.22
C GLY A 209 -1.09 -2.27 -1.25
N PHE A 210 -1.22 -0.98 -1.58
CA PHE A 210 -0.13 0.01 -1.45
C PHE A 210 -0.02 0.56 -0.03
N SER A 211 1.15 1.10 0.27
CA SER A 211 1.45 1.75 1.54
C SER A 211 0.75 3.11 1.65
N ILE A 212 0.66 3.64 2.88
CA ILE A 212 0.20 4.99 3.18
C ILE A 212 1.35 5.74 3.87
N ARG A 213 1.57 7.00 3.48
CA ARG A 213 2.49 7.93 4.16
C ARG A 213 1.69 9.16 4.58
N CYS A 214 1.27 9.19 5.84
CA CYS A 214 0.48 10.30 6.35
C CYS A 214 1.25 11.63 6.30
N ILE A 215 0.55 12.70 5.97
CA ILE A 215 1.03 14.10 6.04
C ILE A 215 0.25 14.86 7.09
N GLN A 216 0.81 15.93 7.65
CA GLN A 216 0.12 16.73 8.66
C GLN A 216 -1.06 17.49 8.02
N GLU A 217 -2.16 17.60 8.76
CA GLU A 217 -3.34 18.44 8.40
C GLU A 217 -3.00 19.93 8.30
#